data_AF-K9RWJ5-F1
#
_entry.id   AF-K9RWJ5-F1
#
_cell.length_a   1.000
_cell.length_b   1.000
_cell.length_c   1.000
_cell.angle_alpha   90.00
_cell.angle_beta   90.00
_cell.angle_gamma   90.00
#
_symmetry.space_group_name_H-M   'P 1'
#
loop_
_entity.id
_entity.type
_entity.pdbx_description
1 polymer ?
#
loop_
_entity_poly.entity_id
_entity_poly.type
_entity_poly.pdbx_seq_one_letter_code
_entity_poly.pdbx_strand_id
1 'polypeptide(L)'
;MLGFTCPAQARLQEIEEAPEQMVYQSRQAVRDQQNQTWQIIAYQRVKAGQISDPYLRVVGFPGIVRIDAELPLIMSNALGDRFAAPPAFDNLFTDTTHPESHIAQYDLADVIPRLNIAVPLRLEIPSPEKAVINISPSALFEWQNLSRTSQGKTQE
;
A
#
# COMPACT_ATOMS: atom_id res chain seq x y z
N MET A 1 -25.64 -10.05 -20.75
CA MET A 1 -24.22 -10.28 -20.39
C MET A 1 -23.98 -9.61 -19.05
N LEU A 2 -23.95 -10.39 -17.97
CA LEU A 2 -23.53 -9.89 -16.65
C LEU A 2 -22.00 -9.95 -16.63
N GLY A 3 -21.35 -8.80 -16.76
CA GLY A 3 -19.91 -8.69 -16.58
C GLY A 3 -19.58 -8.81 -15.10
N PHE A 4 -19.16 -10.00 -14.68
CA PHE A 4 -18.52 -10.18 -13.39
C PHE A 4 -17.22 -9.37 -13.41
N THR A 5 -17.18 -8.24 -12.71
CA THR A 5 -15.91 -7.64 -12.32
C THR A 5 -15.21 -8.67 -11.45
N CYS A 6 -14.18 -9.33 -11.98
CA CYS A 6 -13.32 -10.18 -11.17
C CYS A 6 -12.89 -9.36 -9.95
N PRO A 7 -13.05 -9.87 -8.71
CA PRO A 7 -12.36 -9.26 -7.59
C PRO A 7 -10.89 -9.17 -8.01
N ALA A 8 -10.30 -7.99 -7.90
CA ALA A 8 -8.89 -7.79 -8.24
C ALA A 8 -8.09 -8.86 -7.50
N GLN A 9 -7.67 -9.90 -8.22
CA GLN A 9 -6.86 -10.97 -7.66
C GLN A 9 -5.55 -10.30 -7.29
N ALA A 10 -5.43 -9.99 -6.00
CA ALA A 10 -4.18 -9.62 -5.38
C ALA A 10 -3.16 -10.67 -5.87
N ARG A 11 -2.13 -10.19 -6.55
CA ARG A 11 -1.02 -11.00 -7.01
C ARG A 11 0.23 -10.26 -6.56
N LEU A 12 0.94 -10.85 -5.61
CA LEU A 12 2.32 -10.47 -5.31
C LEU A 12 3.15 -10.53 -6.61
N GLN A 13 3.77 -9.43 -6.99
CA GLN A 13 4.61 -9.30 -8.18
C GLN A 13 6.05 -9.06 -7.75
N GLU A 14 6.97 -9.69 -8.48
CA GLU A 14 8.41 -9.46 -8.38
C GLU A 14 8.89 -8.80 -9.67
N ILE A 15 9.59 -7.67 -9.55
CA ILE A 15 10.04 -6.86 -10.68
C ILE A 15 11.50 -6.45 -10.46
N GLU A 16 12.35 -6.68 -11.46
CA GLU A 16 13.69 -6.11 -11.50
C GLU A 16 13.60 -4.66 -12.01
N GLU A 17 13.83 -3.68 -11.12
CA GLU A 17 13.80 -2.25 -11.49
C GLU A 17 15.12 -1.81 -12.15
N ALA A 18 16.24 -2.40 -11.73
CA ALA A 18 17.59 -2.14 -12.22
C ALA A 18 18.50 -3.33 -11.85
N PRO A 19 19.75 -3.41 -12.39
CA PRO A 19 20.70 -4.42 -11.95
C PRO A 19 20.84 -4.43 -10.43
N GLU A 20 20.66 -5.62 -9.83
CA GLU A 20 20.70 -5.83 -8.37
C GLU A 20 19.63 -5.08 -7.57
N GLN A 21 18.55 -4.60 -8.21
CA GLN A 21 17.42 -3.93 -7.57
C GLN A 21 16.10 -4.62 -7.90
N MET A 22 15.54 -5.32 -6.92
CA MET A 22 14.26 -6.03 -7.01
C MET A 22 13.18 -5.30 -6.21
N VAL A 23 11.96 -5.32 -6.70
CA VAL A 23 10.78 -4.84 -6.01
C VAL A 23 9.74 -5.93 -5.92
N TYR A 24 9.28 -6.15 -4.70
CA TYR A 24 8.13 -7.00 -4.41
C TYR A 24 6.94 -6.08 -4.13
N GLN A 25 5.82 -6.28 -4.83
CA GLN A 25 4.63 -5.44 -4.64
C GLN A 25 3.32 -6.24 -4.66
N SER A 26 2.39 -5.85 -3.80
CA SER A 26 0.98 -6.19 -3.86
C SER A 26 0.21 -4.95 -4.33
N ARG A 27 -0.49 -5.06 -5.46
CA ARG A 27 -1.24 -3.96 -6.07
C ARG A 27 -2.72 -4.31 -6.17
N GLN A 28 -3.56 -3.38 -5.72
CA GLN A 28 -5.01 -3.53 -5.80
C GLN A 28 -5.67 -2.26 -6.33
N ALA A 29 -6.66 -2.45 -7.19
CA ALA A 29 -7.62 -1.41 -7.55
C ALA A 29 -8.87 -1.60 -6.69
N VAL A 30 -9.20 -0.59 -5.90
CA VAL A 30 -10.32 -0.61 -4.95
C VAL A 30 -11.19 0.63 -5.15
N ARG A 31 -12.42 0.57 -4.66
CA ARG A 31 -13.32 1.72 -4.65
C ARG A 31 -13.57 2.17 -3.22
N ASP A 32 -13.65 3.47 -3.02
CA ASP A 32 -14.12 4.02 -1.75
C ASP A 32 -15.66 4.00 -1.66
N GLN A 33 -16.17 4.53 -0.56
CA GLN A 33 -17.61 4.66 -0.31
C GLN A 33 -18.33 5.60 -1.28
N GLN A 34 -17.61 6.49 -1.96
CA GLN A 34 -18.12 7.41 -2.98
C GLN A 34 -17.96 6.85 -4.40
N ASN A 35 -17.56 5.57 -4.52
CA ASN A 35 -17.34 4.86 -5.77
C ASN A 35 -16.19 5.42 -6.64
N GLN A 36 -15.31 6.23 -6.05
CA GLN A 36 -14.08 6.68 -6.69
C GLN A 36 -13.05 5.56 -6.67
N THR A 37 -12.23 5.47 -7.71
CA THR A 37 -11.23 4.39 -7.85
C THR A 37 -9.89 4.81 -7.29
N TRP A 38 -9.30 3.91 -6.50
CA TRP A 38 -8.02 4.07 -5.84
C TRP A 38 -7.10 2.90 -6.18
N GLN A 39 -5.80 3.15 -6.32
CA GLN A 39 -4.79 2.10 -6.34
C GLN A 39 -4.05 2.08 -5.00
N ILE A 40 -3.99 0.90 -4.40
CA ILE A 40 -3.29 0.64 -3.15
C ILE A 40 -2.15 -0.33 -3.47
N ILE A 41 -0.92 0.12 -3.21
CA ILE A 41 0.29 -0.60 -3.59
C ILE A 41 1.15 -0.76 -2.34
N ALA A 42 1.14 -1.95 -1.74
CA ALA A 42 2.12 -2.29 -0.72
C ALA A 42 3.36 -2.84 -1.41
N TYR A 43 4.56 -2.37 -1.05
CA TYR A 43 5.78 -2.84 -1.69
C TYR A 43 7.00 -2.78 -0.78
N GLN A 44 8.03 -3.52 -1.15
CA GLN A 44 9.33 -3.53 -0.48
C GLN A 44 10.42 -3.70 -1.54
N ARG A 45 11.57 -3.07 -1.34
CA ARG A 45 12.70 -3.15 -2.28
C ARG A 45 13.83 -3.99 -1.69
N VAL A 46 14.58 -4.63 -2.57
CA VAL A 46 15.86 -5.26 -2.26
C VAL A 46 16.88 -4.71 -3.21
N LYS A 47 17.90 -4.00 -2.71
CA LYS A 47 18.96 -3.40 -3.52
C LYS A 47 20.32 -3.88 -3.01
N ALA A 48 21.11 -4.53 -3.86
CA ALA A 48 22.42 -5.09 -3.50
C ALA A 48 22.37 -5.90 -2.18
N GLY A 49 21.33 -6.73 -2.01
CA GLY A 49 21.09 -7.55 -0.81
C GLY A 49 20.51 -6.80 0.40
N GLN A 50 20.38 -5.46 0.35
CA GLN A 50 19.74 -4.69 1.41
C GLN A 50 18.24 -4.59 1.18
N ILE A 51 17.46 -5.00 2.18
CA ILE A 51 16.00 -4.96 2.16
C ILE A 51 15.54 -3.64 2.76
N SER A 52 14.69 -2.89 2.05
CA SER A 52 14.06 -1.67 2.58
C SER A 52 12.94 -2.00 3.56
N ASP A 53 12.45 -1.01 4.29
CA ASP A 53 11.17 -1.14 4.98
C ASP A 53 10.01 -1.34 3.98
N PRO A 54 8.90 -1.98 4.40
CA PRO A 54 7.70 -2.08 3.58
C PRO A 54 6.94 -0.75 3.59
N TYR A 55 6.52 -0.30 2.42
CA TYR A 55 5.77 0.94 2.24
C TYR A 55 4.40 0.68 1.64
N LEU A 56 3.47 1.59 1.91
CA LEU A 56 2.18 1.67 1.23
C LEU A 56 2.11 2.93 0.38
N ARG A 57 1.88 2.78 -0.91
CA ARG A 57 1.52 3.89 -1.80
C ARG A 57 0.02 3.89 -2.08
N VAL A 58 -0.59 5.03 -1.86
CA VAL A 58 -2.00 5.30 -2.15
C VAL A 58 -2.05 6.27 -3.32
N VAL A 59 -2.74 5.86 -4.39
CA VAL A 59 -2.92 6.66 -5.60
C VAL A 59 -4.41 6.84 -5.84
N GLY A 60 -4.86 8.07 -5.77
CA GLY A 60 -6.21 8.47 -6.12
C GLY A 60 -6.33 8.94 -7.58
N PHE A 61 -7.55 9.17 -8.05
CA PHE A 61 -7.73 9.65 -9.43
C PHE A 61 -7.27 11.12 -9.58
N PRO A 62 -6.35 11.42 -10.52
CA PRO A 62 -5.81 12.76 -10.69
C PRO A 62 -6.89 13.82 -10.94
N GLY A 63 -6.81 14.95 -10.25
CA GLY A 63 -7.73 16.08 -10.42
C GLY A 63 -9.12 15.90 -9.79
N ILE A 64 -9.47 14.70 -9.35
CA ILE A 64 -10.70 14.43 -8.59
C ILE A 64 -10.39 14.46 -7.09
N VAL A 65 -9.39 13.68 -6.67
CA VAL A 65 -9.08 13.54 -5.24
C VAL A 65 -7.79 14.24 -4.87
N ARG A 66 -7.70 14.64 -3.60
CA ARG A 66 -6.48 15.17 -3.00
C ARG A 66 -6.18 14.43 -1.70
N ILE A 67 -4.91 14.09 -1.52
CA ILE A 67 -4.37 13.46 -0.33
C ILE A 67 -3.43 14.46 0.32
N ASP A 68 -3.61 14.65 1.62
CA ASP A 68 -2.65 15.33 2.47
C ASP A 68 -1.56 14.33 2.85
N ALA A 69 -0.47 14.34 2.09
CA ALA A 69 0.64 13.39 2.23
C ALA A 69 1.50 13.67 3.49
N GLU A 70 1.27 14.76 4.22
CA GLU A 70 1.99 15.08 5.46
C GLU A 70 1.29 14.50 6.70
N LEU A 71 0.01 14.14 6.57
CA LEU A 71 -0.75 13.55 7.66
C LEU A 71 -0.62 12.02 7.67
N PRO A 72 -0.60 11.38 8.85
CA PRO A 72 -0.51 9.94 8.95
C PRO A 72 -1.75 9.26 8.37
N LEU A 73 -1.55 8.08 7.79
CA LEU A 73 -2.65 7.21 7.39
C LEU A 73 -3.21 6.49 8.60
N ILE A 74 -4.50 6.70 8.88
CA ILE A 74 -5.18 5.98 9.95
C ILE A 74 -5.73 4.67 9.40
N MET A 75 -5.44 3.58 10.12
CA MET A 75 -5.90 2.24 9.80
C MET A 75 -6.64 1.64 10.99
N SER A 76 -7.77 0.99 10.74
CA SER A 76 -8.55 0.35 11.80
C SER A 76 -9.25 -0.92 11.32
N ASN A 77 -9.64 -1.79 12.25
CA ASN A 77 -10.46 -2.96 11.93
C ASN A 77 -11.73 -3.01 12.79
N ALA A 78 -12.62 -3.95 12.50
CA ALA A 78 -13.87 -4.13 13.23
C ALA A 78 -13.70 -4.64 14.67
N LEU A 79 -12.50 -5.09 15.05
CA LEU A 79 -12.17 -5.57 16.39
C LEU A 79 -11.74 -4.44 17.34
N GLY A 80 -11.61 -3.21 16.82
CA GLY A 80 -11.19 -2.04 17.59
C GLY A 80 -9.70 -1.74 17.53
N ASP A 81 -8.91 -2.53 16.77
CA ASP A 81 -7.51 -2.19 16.54
C ASP A 81 -7.41 -0.92 15.72
N ARG A 82 -6.46 -0.06 16.09
CA ARG A 82 -6.17 1.19 15.39
C ARG A 82 -4.67 1.42 15.30
N PHE A 83 -4.22 1.78 14.11
CA PHE A 83 -2.83 2.07 13.79
C PHE A 83 -2.75 3.41 13.07
N ALA A 84 -1.61 4.07 13.20
CA ALA A 84 -1.25 5.24 12.41
C ALA A 84 0.07 4.93 11.71
N ALA A 85 0.07 4.93 10.39
CA ALA A 85 1.30 4.87 9.62
C ALA A 85 1.79 6.29 9.33
N PRO A 86 3.04 6.62 9.71
CA PRO A 86 3.58 7.93 9.41
C PRO A 86 3.79 8.09 7.90
N PRO A 87 3.75 9.33 7.39
CA PRO A 87 4.11 9.61 6.01
C PRO A 87 5.57 9.23 5.76
N ALA A 88 5.84 8.64 4.61
CA ALA A 88 7.18 8.28 4.17
C ALA A 88 7.52 9.07 2.91
N PHE A 89 8.46 10.00 3.03
CA PHE A 89 8.87 10.85 1.91
C PHE A 89 10.00 10.26 1.07
N ASP A 90 10.69 9.25 1.60
CA ASP A 90 11.80 8.58 0.92
C ASP A 90 11.33 7.88 -0.35
N ASN A 91 12.06 8.10 -1.45
CA ASN A 91 11.84 7.43 -2.75
C ASN A 91 10.42 7.60 -3.34
N LEU A 92 9.72 8.67 -2.96
CA LEU A 92 8.41 9.00 -3.52
C LEU A 92 8.48 9.18 -5.05
N PHE A 93 9.58 9.75 -5.57
CA PHE A 93 9.81 9.95 -6.99
C PHE A 93 11.30 9.85 -7.30
N THR A 94 11.66 9.12 -8.35
CA THR A 94 13.01 9.15 -8.94
C THR A 94 13.26 10.43 -9.77
N ASP A 95 12.22 11.27 -10.01
CA ASP A 95 12.32 12.38 -10.98
C ASP A 95 11.59 13.70 -10.60
N THR A 96 10.84 13.78 -9.50
CA THR A 96 10.08 15.00 -9.15
C THR A 96 10.20 15.35 -7.67
N THR A 97 10.49 16.63 -7.41
CA THR A 97 10.80 17.14 -6.06
C THR A 97 9.62 17.16 -5.11
N HIS A 98 8.36 17.08 -5.58
CA HIS A 98 7.17 17.07 -4.72
C HIS A 98 6.20 15.94 -5.10
N PRO A 99 5.52 15.32 -4.11
CA PRO A 99 4.42 14.41 -4.37
C PRO A 99 3.26 15.09 -5.09
N GLU A 100 2.79 14.44 -6.15
CA GLU A 100 1.54 14.82 -6.77
C GLU A 100 0.42 14.75 -5.74
N SER A 101 -0.45 15.75 -5.73
CA SER A 101 -1.50 15.90 -4.70
C SER A 101 -2.50 14.73 -4.59
N HIS A 102 -2.46 13.75 -5.49
CA HIS A 102 -3.30 12.56 -5.48
C HIS A 102 -2.51 11.28 -5.11
N ILE A 103 -1.24 11.43 -4.72
CA ILE A 103 -0.32 10.35 -4.35
C ILE A 103 0.21 10.61 -2.94
N ALA A 104 0.15 9.59 -2.09
CA ALA A 104 0.82 9.60 -0.80
C ALA A 104 1.49 8.25 -0.53
N GLN A 105 2.49 8.26 0.34
CA GLN A 105 3.22 7.06 0.76
C GLN A 105 3.37 7.03 2.27
N TYR A 106 3.26 5.84 2.84
CA TYR A 106 3.26 5.61 4.27
C TYR A 106 4.17 4.44 4.63
N ASP A 107 4.82 4.54 5.79
CA ASP A 107 5.64 3.47 6.34
C ASP A 107 4.76 2.40 7.01
N LEU A 108 4.95 1.13 6.62
CA LEU A 108 4.22 -0.01 7.18
C LEU A 108 5.06 -0.90 8.09
N ALA A 109 6.32 -0.58 8.37
CA ALA A 109 7.24 -1.42 9.14
C ALA A 109 6.65 -1.84 10.49
N ASP A 110 6.07 -0.89 11.22
CA ASP A 110 5.45 -1.13 12.53
C ASP A 110 4.01 -1.65 12.43
N VAL A 111 3.36 -1.52 11.27
CA VAL A 111 1.94 -1.84 11.08
C VAL A 111 1.78 -3.30 10.68
N ILE A 112 2.47 -3.76 9.63
CA ILE A 112 2.31 -5.10 9.06
C ILE A 112 2.41 -6.23 10.12
N PRO A 113 3.38 -6.23 11.04
CA PRO A 113 3.51 -7.29 12.04
C PRO A 113 2.32 -7.40 13.01
N ARG A 114 1.54 -6.33 13.13
CA ARG A 114 0.43 -6.21 14.09
C ARG A 114 -0.95 -6.38 13.43
N LEU A 115 -1.01 -6.50 12.10
CA LEU A 115 -2.26 -6.65 11.38
C LEU A 115 -2.88 -8.03 11.64
N ASN A 116 -4.15 -8.04 12.04
CA ASN A 116 -4.98 -9.23 11.98
C ASN A 116 -5.50 -9.42 10.55
N ILE A 117 -4.84 -10.28 9.79
CA ILE A 117 -5.15 -10.55 8.37
C ILE A 117 -6.48 -11.27 8.14
N ALA A 118 -7.14 -11.78 9.19
CA ALA A 118 -8.44 -12.47 9.05
C ALA A 118 -9.62 -11.49 8.94
N VAL A 119 -9.41 -10.21 9.25
CA VAL A 119 -10.45 -9.17 9.21
C VAL A 119 -10.09 -8.08 8.19
N PRO A 120 -11.08 -7.51 7.49
CA PRO A 120 -10.83 -6.36 6.62
C PRO A 120 -10.22 -5.19 7.38
N LEU A 121 -9.27 -4.50 6.74
CA LEU A 121 -8.65 -3.30 7.27
C LEU A 121 -9.28 -2.08 6.59
N ARG A 122 -9.74 -1.13 7.40
CA ARG A 122 -10.23 0.17 6.94
C ARG A 122 -9.05 1.14 6.90
N LEU A 123 -8.88 1.84 5.78
CA LEU A 123 -7.96 2.95 5.62
C LEU A 123 -8.77 4.25 5.55
N GLU A 124 -8.44 5.20 6.42
CA GLU A 124 -9.00 6.56 6.39
C GLU A 124 -7.98 7.48 5.74
N ILE A 125 -8.20 7.81 4.47
CA ILE A 125 -7.26 8.60 3.68
C ILE A 125 -7.30 10.05 4.15
N PRO A 126 -6.16 10.65 4.54
CA PRO A 126 -6.11 12.05 4.93
C PRO A 126 -6.40 12.91 3.70
N SER A 127 -7.65 13.34 3.56
CA SER A 127 -8.17 14.02 2.39
C SER A 127 -9.32 14.93 2.81
N PRO A 128 -9.60 16.02 2.07
CA PRO A 128 -10.74 16.88 2.35
C PRO A 128 -12.06 16.11 2.36
N GLU A 129 -12.17 15.09 1.50
CA GLU A 129 -13.33 14.23 1.33
C GLU A 129 -13.42 13.11 2.37
N LYS A 130 -12.36 12.93 3.18
CA LYS A 130 -12.22 11.86 4.18
C LYS A 130 -12.54 10.48 3.59
N ALA A 131 -11.92 10.18 2.45
CA ALA A 131 -12.17 8.93 1.75
C ALA A 131 -11.83 7.72 2.62
N VAL A 132 -12.70 6.71 2.58
CA VAL A 132 -12.55 5.47 3.35
C VAL A 132 -12.49 4.29 2.39
N ILE A 133 -11.42 3.50 2.53
CA ILE A 133 -11.14 2.34 1.69
C ILE A 133 -11.11 1.09 2.56
N ASN A 134 -11.73 0.00 2.10
CA ASN A 134 -11.65 -1.29 2.77
C ASN A 134 -10.69 -2.21 2.01
N ILE A 135 -9.71 -2.74 2.73
CA ILE A 135 -8.72 -3.68 2.25
C ILE A 135 -9.14 -5.09 2.67
N SER A 136 -9.23 -5.98 1.68
CA SER A 136 -9.64 -7.37 1.89
C SER A 136 -8.60 -8.18 2.68
N PRO A 137 -9.02 -9.19 3.46
CA PRO A 137 -8.13 -10.17 4.10
C PRO A 137 -7.08 -10.77 3.15
N SER A 138 -7.45 -11.08 1.90
CA SER A 138 -6.52 -11.60 0.90
C SER A 138 -5.37 -10.64 0.57
N ALA A 139 -5.63 -9.33 0.57
CA ALA A 139 -4.60 -8.32 0.37
C ALA A 139 -3.64 -8.24 1.56
N LEU A 140 -4.20 -8.26 2.77
CA LEU A 140 -3.42 -8.19 4.01
C LEU A 140 -2.50 -9.41 4.15
N PHE A 141 -2.94 -10.57 3.67
CA PHE A 141 -2.09 -11.75 3.56
C PHE A 141 -0.89 -11.53 2.64
N GLU A 142 -1.07 -10.87 1.49
CA GLU A 142 0.06 -10.49 0.63
C GLU A 142 0.98 -9.49 1.31
N TRP A 143 0.43 -8.52 2.05
CA TRP A 143 1.23 -7.52 2.75
C TRP A 143 2.13 -8.17 3.81
N GLN A 144 1.64 -9.18 4.53
CA GLN A 144 2.49 -9.99 5.41
C GLN A 144 3.55 -10.80 4.67
N ASN A 145 3.24 -11.28 3.45
CA ASN A 145 4.19 -12.06 2.67
C ASN A 145 5.27 -11.21 2.01
N LEU A 146 5.03 -9.91 1.74
CA LEU A 146 6.08 -8.97 1.31
C LEU A 146 7.29 -9.04 2.25
N SER A 147 7.04 -8.94 3.55
CA SER A 147 8.08 -8.99 4.58
C SER A 147 8.78 -10.35 4.71
N ARG A 148 8.18 -11.44 4.19
CA ARG A 148 8.77 -12.79 4.24
C ARG A 148 9.57 -13.11 2.98
N THR A 149 9.06 -12.74 1.82
CA THR A 149 9.70 -13.01 0.52
C THR A 149 11.02 -12.26 0.38
N SER A 150 11.10 -11.02 0.89
CA SER A 150 12.36 -10.28 0.93
C SER A 150 13.43 -10.93 1.81
N GLN A 151 13.05 -11.54 2.94
CA GLN A 151 13.96 -12.20 3.87
C GLN A 151 14.50 -13.55 3.36
N GLY A 152 13.74 -14.25 2.51
CA GLY A 152 14.10 -15.56 1.98
C GLY A 152 15.22 -15.56 0.93
N LYS A 153 15.58 -14.41 0.34
CA LYS A 153 16.65 -14.31 -0.68
C LYS A 153 18.03 -13.95 -0.13
N THR A 154 18.18 -13.82 1.19
CA THR A 154 19.48 -13.51 1.85
C THR A 154 20.23 -14.79 2.28
N GLN A 155 19.71 -15.98 1.98
CA GLN A 155 20.34 -17.28 2.28
C GLN A 155 20.42 -18.16 1.03
N GLU A 156 21.23 -17.79 0.04
CA GLU A 156 21.84 -18.75 -0.90
C GLU A 156 23.27 -18.31 -1.24
#